data_AF-A0A4Q5VH22-F1
#
_entry.id   AF-A0A4Q5VH22-F1
#
_cell.length_a   1.000
_cell.length_b   1.000
_cell.length_c   1.000
_cell.angle_alpha   90.00
_cell.angle_beta   90.00
_cell.angle_gamma   90.00
#
_symmetry.space_group_name_H-M   'P 1'
#
loop_
_entity.id
_entity.type
_entity.pdbx_description
1 polymer ?
#
loop_
_entity_poly.entity_id
_entity_poly.type
_entity_poly.pdbx_seq_one_letter_code
_entity_poly.pdbx_strand_id
1 'polypeptide(L)'
;MKFGMLLTGFGYLIAILGNILSAGFFFYGIYIIFAKSFILGLALIGASVLTLIIVRFVSNFLMFLGTTISAKAIEKEINLEK
;
A
#
# COMPACT_ATOMS: atom_id res chain seq x y z
N MET A 1 14.87 0.54 17.27
CA MET A 1 14.87 1.23 15.95
C MET A 1 14.71 0.32 14.72
N LYS A 2 15.52 -0.75 14.54
CA LYS A 2 15.57 -1.50 13.26
C LYS A 2 14.24 -2.09 12.78
N PHE A 3 13.42 -2.65 13.67
CA PHE A 3 12.16 -3.30 13.30
C PHE A 3 11.07 -2.32 12.82
N GLY A 4 10.94 -1.15 13.47
CA GLY A 4 9.96 -0.16 13.05
C GLY A 4 10.29 0.47 11.70
N MET A 5 11.59 0.71 11.41
CA MET A 5 12.05 1.13 10.08
C MET A 5 11.75 0.08 9.00
N LEU A 6 11.92 -1.21 9.30
CA LEU A 6 11.57 -2.29 8.36
C LEU A 6 10.07 -2.29 8.03
N LEU A 7 9.20 -2.20 9.04
CA LEU A 7 7.74 -2.16 8.85
C LEU A 7 7.31 -0.96 8.00
N THR A 8 7.86 0.23 8.26
CA THR A 8 7.61 1.41 7.45
C THR A 8 8.09 1.21 6.00
N GLY A 9 9.28 0.63 5.81
CA GLY A 9 9.80 0.28 4.48
C GLY A 9 8.91 -0.71 3.72
N PHE A 10 8.41 -1.75 4.38
CA PHE A 10 7.45 -2.69 3.80
C PHE A 10 6.13 -2.00 3.42
N GLY A 11 5.64 -1.09 4.26
CA GLY A 11 4.48 -0.26 3.93
C GLY A 11 4.65 0.50 2.62
N TYR A 12 5.82 1.12 2.40
CA TYR A 12 6.13 1.82 1.16
C TYR A 12 6.21 0.88 -0.06
N LEU A 13 6.86 -0.27 0.10
CA LEU A 13 6.95 -1.27 -0.98
C LEU A 13 5.56 -1.75 -1.42
N ILE A 14 4.68 -2.04 -0.47
CA ILE A 14 3.29 -2.44 -0.76
C ILE A 14 2.54 -1.32 -1.46
N ALA A 15 2.71 -0.07 -1.02
CA ALA A 15 2.09 1.09 -1.67
C ALA A 15 2.51 1.22 -3.15
N ILE A 16 3.80 1.09 -3.44
CA ILE A 16 4.33 1.19 -4.80
C ILE A 16 3.81 0.05 -5.67
N LEU A 17 3.97 -1.19 -5.22
CA LEU A 17 3.54 -2.38 -5.98
C LEU A 17 2.03 -2.36 -6.22
N GLY A 18 1.25 -1.98 -5.21
CA GLY A 18 -0.19 -1.89 -5.33
C GLY A 18 -0.67 -0.80 -6.27
N ASN A 19 0.02 0.35 -6.33
CA ASN A 19 -0.26 1.40 -7.31
C ASN A 19 0.03 0.94 -8.74
N ILE A 20 1.15 0.22 -8.95
CA ILE A 20 1.49 -0.36 -10.26
C ILE A 20 0.43 -1.38 -10.69
N LEU A 21 0.02 -2.27 -9.77
CA LEU A 21 -0.99 -3.28 -10.03
C LEU A 21 -2.36 -2.65 -10.37
N SER A 22 -2.76 -1.63 -9.60
CA SER A 22 -3.99 -0.87 -9.82
C SER A 22 -3.98 -0.15 -11.18
N ALA A 23 -2.86 0.46 -11.56
CA ALA A 23 -2.69 1.07 -12.88
C ALA A 23 -2.80 0.02 -14.00
N GLY A 24 -2.19 -1.16 -13.80
CA GLY A 24 -2.31 -2.29 -14.73
C GLY A 24 -3.76 -2.70 -14.97
N PHE A 25 -4.54 -2.89 -13.91
CA PHE A 25 -5.97 -3.21 -14.04
C PHE A 25 -6.77 -2.10 -14.71
N PHE A 26 -6.44 -0.84 -14.46
CA PHE A 26 -7.12 0.29 -15.08
C PHE A 26 -6.91 0.32 -16.59
N PHE A 27 -5.64 0.33 -17.04
CA PHE A 27 -5.33 0.38 -18.47
C PHE A 27 -5.77 -0.88 -19.21
N TYR A 28 -5.62 -2.05 -18.58
CA TYR A 28 -6.09 -3.29 -19.17
C TYR A 28 -7.63 -3.33 -19.23
N GLY A 29 -8.32 -2.79 -18.22
CA GLY A 29 -9.76 -2.62 -18.23
C GLY A 29 -10.22 -1.76 -19.41
N ILE A 30 -9.58 -0.60 -19.62
CA ILE A 30 -9.84 0.27 -20.79
C ILE A 30 -9.66 -0.51 -22.10
N TYR A 31 -8.54 -1.24 -22.24
CA TYR A 31 -8.31 -2.05 -23.44
C TYR A 31 -9.44 -3.06 -23.67
N ILE A 32 -9.86 -3.79 -22.63
CA ILE A 32 -10.91 -4.80 -22.73
C ILE A 32 -12.27 -4.20 -23.10
N ILE A 33 -12.60 -2.98 -22.62
CA ILE A 33 -13.83 -2.27 -23.00
C ILE A 33 -13.94 -2.14 -24.52
N PHE A 34 -12.86 -1.72 -25.17
CA PHE A 34 -12.85 -1.45 -26.61
C PHE A 34 -12.54 -2.68 -27.46
N ALA A 35 -11.75 -3.63 -26.94
CA ALA A 35 -11.27 -4.76 -27.73
C ALA A 35 -12.14 -6.02 -27.62
N LYS A 36 -12.85 -6.23 -26.50
CA LYS A 36 -13.52 -7.51 -26.23
C LYS A 36 -14.91 -7.38 -25.61
N SER A 37 -15.02 -6.77 -24.43
CA SER A 37 -16.26 -6.74 -23.67
C SER A 37 -16.32 -5.55 -22.71
N PHE A 38 -17.38 -4.77 -22.84
CA PHE A 38 -17.64 -3.63 -21.96
C PHE A 38 -17.72 -4.05 -20.48
N ILE A 39 -18.46 -5.13 -20.18
CA ILE A 39 -18.73 -5.57 -18.80
C ILE A 39 -17.44 -6.02 -18.11
N LEU A 40 -16.62 -6.84 -18.79
CA LEU A 40 -15.35 -7.32 -18.24
C LEU A 40 -14.36 -6.17 -18.02
N GLY A 41 -14.33 -5.20 -18.94
CA GLY A 41 -13.47 -4.03 -18.82
C GLY A 41 -13.89 -3.12 -17.67
N LEU A 42 -15.19 -2.92 -17.47
CA LEU A 42 -15.72 -2.17 -16.32
C LEU A 42 -15.41 -2.87 -14.98
N ALA A 43 -15.50 -4.21 -14.94
CA ALA A 43 -15.13 -5.00 -13.77
C ALA A 43 -13.65 -4.85 -13.40
N LEU A 44 -12.75 -4.80 -14.40
CA LEU A 44 -11.32 -4.57 -14.19
C LEU A 44 -11.03 -3.15 -13.68
N ILE A 45 -11.76 -2.14 -14.18
CA ILE A 45 -11.67 -0.78 -13.63
C ILE A 45 -12.15 -0.76 -12.17
N GLY A 46 -13.24 -1.45 -11.84
CA GLY A 46 -13.68 -1.64 -10.45
C GLY A 46 -12.62 -2.30 -9.57
N ALA A 47 -11.97 -3.36 -10.07
CA ALA A 47 -10.89 -4.06 -9.39
C ALA A 47 -9.67 -3.16 -9.16
N SER A 48 -9.37 -2.24 -10.09
CA SER A 48 -8.31 -1.23 -9.94
C SER A 48 -8.56 -0.34 -8.73
N VAL A 49 -9.79 0.16 -8.57
CA VAL A 49 -10.18 1.02 -7.43
C VAL A 49 -10.12 0.24 -6.12
N LEU A 50 -10.66 -0.98 -6.09
CA LEU A 50 -10.62 -1.85 -4.90
C LEU A 50 -9.18 -2.17 -4.49
N THR A 51 -8.31 -2.45 -5.45
CA THR A 51 -6.87 -2.66 -5.20
C THR A 51 -6.25 -1.44 -4.53
N LEU A 52 -6.54 -0.23 -5.04
CA LEU A 52 -6.06 1.03 -4.48
C LEU A 52 -6.49 1.24 -3.03
N ILE A 53 -7.76 0.93 -2.70
CA ILE A 53 -8.30 1.04 -1.34
C ILE A 53 -7.57 0.08 -0.39
N ILE A 54 -7.48 -1.20 -0.77
CA ILE A 54 -6.85 -2.24 0.04
C ILE A 54 -5.38 -1.92 0.28
N VAL A 55 -4.66 -1.56 -0.78
CA VAL A 55 -3.23 -1.23 -0.72
C VAL A 55 -3.00 -0.05 0.20
N ARG A 56 -3.77 1.03 0.08
CA ARG A 56 -3.64 2.21 0.95
C ARG A 56 -3.91 1.86 2.41
N PHE A 57 -4.93 1.05 2.67
CA PHE A 57 -5.24 0.63 4.03
C PHE A 57 -4.09 -0.15 4.65
N VAL A 58 -3.59 -1.18 3.94
CA VAL A 58 -2.50 -2.04 4.40
C VAL A 58 -1.19 -1.25 4.54
N SER A 59 -0.85 -0.41 3.56
CA SER A 59 0.39 0.38 3.58
C SER A 59 0.39 1.37 4.74
N ASN A 60 -0.71 2.11 4.93
CA ASN A 60 -0.81 3.11 5.99
C ASN A 60 -0.79 2.45 7.36
N PHE A 61 -1.43 1.30 7.52
CA PHE A 61 -1.40 0.54 8.75
C PHE A 61 0.02 0.08 9.11
N LEU A 62 0.78 -0.46 8.14
CA LEU A 62 2.17 -0.87 8.35
C LEU A 62 3.09 0.31 8.67
N MET A 63 2.93 1.42 7.97
CA MET A 63 3.69 2.64 8.25
C MET A 63 3.39 3.16 9.66
N PHE A 64 2.12 3.20 10.06
CA PHE A 64 1.70 3.63 11.39
C PHE A 64 2.28 2.74 12.51
N LEU A 65 2.22 1.42 12.34
CA LEU A 65 2.85 0.49 13.30
C LEU A 65 4.38 0.68 13.33
N GLY A 66 5.01 0.84 12.17
CA GLY A 66 6.45 1.07 12.08
C GLY A 66 6.91 2.36 12.79
N THR A 67 6.17 3.46 12.62
CA THR A 67 6.49 4.74 13.27
C THR A 67 6.23 4.69 14.77
N THR A 68 5.10 4.11 15.21
CA THR A 68 4.78 3.99 16.65
C THR A 68 5.78 3.11 17.40
N ILE A 69 6.20 1.98 16.82
CA ILE A 69 7.23 1.12 17.41
C ILE A 69 8.58 1.83 17.44
N SER A 70 8.93 2.58 16.39
CA SER A 70 10.18 3.34 16.35
C SER A 70 10.20 4.44 17.40
N ALA A 71 9.10 5.20 17.55
CA ALA A 71 8.96 6.26 18.54
C ALA A 71 9.11 5.73 19.97
N LYS A 72 8.43 4.63 20.31
CA LYS A 72 8.56 4.00 21.64
C LYS A 72 9.98 3.48 21.93
N ALA A 73 10.68 2.99 20.90
CA ALA A 73 12.06 2.55 21.07
C ALA A 73 13.01 3.72 21.38
N ILE A 74 12.83 4.84 20.67
CA ILE A 74 13.61 6.07 20.89
C ILE A 74 13.34 6.65 22.27
N GLU A 75 12.07 6.72 22.69
CA GLU A 75 11.70 7.21 24.02
C GLU A 75 12.28 6.35 25.16
N LYS A 76 12.37 5.03 24.95
CA LYS A 76 12.98 4.12 25.91
C LYS A 76 14.50 4.34 26.03
N GLU A 77 15.18 4.59 24.92
CA GLU A 77 16.63 4.90 24.92
C GLU A 77 16.90 6.23 25.66
N ILE A 78 16.11 7.28 25.38
CA ILE A 78 16.27 8.60 26.02
C ILE A 78 16.03 8.54 27.54
N ASN A 79 15.05 7.75 28.00
CA ASN A 79 14.76 7.62 29.43
C ASN A 79 15.73 6.71 30.19
N LEU A 80 16.55 5.90 29.50
CA LEU A 80 17.60 5.07 30.11
C LEU A 80 18.92 5.83 30.29
N GLU A 81 19.10 6.95 29.59
CA GLU A 81 20.28 7.83 29.72
C GLU A 81 20.13 8.92 30.80
N LYS A 82 18.95 9.05 31.42
CA LYS A 82 18.68 9.94 32.56
C LYS A 82 18.73 9.18 33.88
#